data_AF-C0BC68-F1
#
_entry.id   AF-C0BC68-F1
#
_cell.length_a   1.000
_cell.length_b   1.000
_cell.length_c   1.000
_cell.angle_alpha   90.00
_cell.angle_beta   90.00
_cell.angle_gamma   90.00
#
_symmetry.space_group_name_H-M   'P 1'
#
loop_
_entity.id
_entity.type
_entity.pdbx_description
1 polymer ?
#
loop_
_entity_poly.entity_id
_entity_poly.type
_entity_poly.pdbx_seq_one_letter_code
_entity_poly.pdbx_strand_id
1 'polypeptide(L)'
;MLQSESISNGISSKGEHMKNRPGLKQYIFAALGVVILVLLDQYTKLLAIAHLKDQSAFVLWNNVFELHYLENRGAAFGIFQNQRWFFVIMTVVILVIVSWFYGRTPVEKDICHSESV
;
A
#
# COMPACT_ATOMS: atom_id res chain seq x y z
N MET A 1 20.35 51.61 0.87
CA MET A 1 20.32 50.67 2.02
C MET A 1 19.05 49.83 2.05
N LEU A 2 17.85 50.41 1.94
CA LEU A 2 16.60 49.64 1.99
C LEU A 2 16.38 48.68 0.80
N GLN A 3 16.93 48.99 -0.38
CA GLN A 3 16.79 48.13 -1.58
C GLN A 3 17.54 46.79 -1.46
N SER A 4 18.67 46.76 -0.76
CA SER A 4 19.50 45.54 -0.63
C SER A 4 18.92 44.54 0.38
N GLU A 5 18.21 45.01 1.41
CA GLU A 5 17.49 44.14 2.36
C GLU A 5 16.27 43.47 1.72
N SER A 6 15.50 44.18 0.89
CA SER A 6 14.35 43.58 0.19
C SER A 6 14.76 42.49 -0.80
N ILE A 7 15.90 42.68 -1.48
CA ILE A 7 16.47 41.67 -2.40
C ILE A 7 17.02 40.48 -1.60
N SER A 8 17.70 40.71 -0.47
CA SER A 8 18.19 39.65 0.42
C SER A 8 17.06 38.79 1.00
N ASN A 9 15.97 39.42 1.44
CA ASN A 9 14.82 38.73 2.01
C ASN A 9 14.02 37.94 0.94
N GLY A 10 13.95 38.44 -0.30
CA GLY A 10 13.33 37.74 -1.43
C GLY A 10 14.13 36.54 -1.95
N ILE A 11 15.46 36.54 -1.78
CA ILE A 11 16.33 35.40 -2.11
C ILE A 11 16.33 34.36 -0.98
N SER A 12 16.27 34.80 0.29
CA SER A 12 16.21 33.93 1.48
C SER A 12 14.93 33.09 1.56
N SER A 13 13.78 33.63 1.13
CA SER A 13 12.50 32.89 1.13
C SER A 13 12.43 31.74 0.11
N LYS A 14 13.28 31.75 -0.93
CA LYS A 14 13.28 30.73 -2.01
C LYS A 14 14.05 29.44 -1.68
N GLY A 15 14.71 29.37 -0.51
CA GLY A 15 15.69 28.32 -0.18
C GLY A 15 15.16 27.05 0.49
N GLU A 16 13.94 27.03 1.02
CA GLU A 16 13.51 25.95 1.93
C GLU A 16 12.15 25.38 1.52
N HIS A 17 12.01 24.96 0.26
CA HIS A 17 10.96 23.99 -0.09
C HIS A 17 11.35 22.62 0.48
N MET A 18 11.30 22.51 1.82
CA MET A 18 11.65 21.35 2.62
C MET A 18 10.72 20.19 2.27
N LYS A 19 11.13 19.43 1.25
CA LYS A 19 10.54 18.15 0.84
C LYS A 19 10.54 17.25 2.08
N ASN A 20 9.38 17.02 2.71
CA ASN A 20 9.23 15.94 3.71
C ASN A 20 9.46 14.64 2.94
N ARG A 21 10.70 14.18 2.91
CA ARG A 21 10.96 12.80 2.53
C ARG A 21 10.65 11.96 3.75
N PRO A 22 9.90 10.87 3.61
CA PRO A 22 9.69 10.00 4.74
C PRO A 22 11.04 9.53 5.29
N GLY A 23 11.22 9.63 6.60
CA GLY A 23 12.45 9.23 7.27
C GLY A 23 12.61 7.71 7.24
N LEU A 24 13.84 7.21 7.41
CA LEU A 24 14.13 5.78 7.43
C LEU A 24 13.20 4.98 8.35
N LYS A 25 12.82 5.55 9.50
CA LYS A 25 11.87 4.96 10.45
C LYS A 25 10.52 4.62 9.80
N GLN A 26 9.98 5.49 8.95
CA GLN A 26 8.69 5.25 8.28
C GLN A 26 8.76 4.08 7.30
N TYR A 27 9.85 3.95 6.55
CA TYR A 27 10.08 2.78 5.70
C TYR A 27 10.20 1.48 6.50
N ILE A 28 10.89 1.52 7.65
CA ILE A 28 10.99 0.37 8.56
C ILE A 28 9.61 -0.03 9.09
N PHE A 29 8.80 0.93 9.55
CA PHE A 29 7.44 0.66 10.00
C PHE A 29 6.56 0.09 8.88
N ALA A 30 6.65 0.64 7.66
CA ALA A 30 5.93 0.12 6.51
C ALA A 30 6.35 -1.31 6.18
N ALA A 31 7.65 -1.60 6.15
CA ALA A 31 8.17 -2.94 5.89
C ALA A 31 7.72 -3.95 6.96
N LEU A 32 7.78 -3.56 8.24
CA LEU A 32 7.28 -4.39 9.34
C LEU A 32 5.79 -4.68 9.20
N GLY A 33 4.98 -3.67 8.85
CA GLY A 33 3.56 -3.83 8.58
C GLY A 33 3.28 -4.83 7.45
N VAL A 34 4.01 -4.72 6.33
CA VAL A 34 3.90 -5.66 5.20
C VAL A 34 4.24 -7.09 5.64
N VAL A 35 5.32 -7.28 6.40
CA VAL A 35 5.71 -8.61 6.90
C VAL A 35 4.62 -9.20 7.79
N ILE A 36 4.09 -8.43 8.74
CA ILE A 36 3.01 -8.89 9.63
C ILE A 36 1.76 -9.28 8.83
N LEU A 37 1.36 -8.47 7.85
CA LEU A 37 0.20 -8.75 7.01
C LEU A 37 0.39 -10.01 6.16
N VAL A 38 1.57 -10.22 5.58
CA VAL A 38 1.89 -11.45 4.83
C VAL A 38 1.87 -12.67 5.73
N LEU A 39 2.43 -12.57 6.94
CA LEU A 39 2.38 -13.67 7.91
C LEU A 39 0.94 -13.99 8.32
N LEU A 40 0.12 -12.97 8.55
CA LEU A 40 -1.29 -13.15 8.90
C LEU A 40 -2.08 -13.81 7.75
N ASP A 41 -1.88 -13.37 6.51
CA ASP A 41 -2.51 -13.96 5.31
C ASP A 41 -2.10 -15.43 5.11
N GLN A 42 -0.83 -15.75 5.29
CA GLN A 42 -0.37 -17.14 5.18
C GLN A 42 -0.88 -18.00 6.35
N TYR A 43 -0.93 -17.45 7.56
CA TYR A 43 -1.49 -18.13 8.72
C TYR A 43 -2.99 -18.46 8.54
N THR A 44 -3.79 -17.50 8.04
CA THR A 44 -5.22 -17.74 7.79
C THR A 44 -5.44 -18.75 6.67
N LYS A 45 -4.61 -18.76 5.63
CA LYS A 45 -4.64 -19.83 4.60
C LYS A 45 -4.33 -21.22 5.18
N LEU A 46 -3.37 -21.32 6.09
CA LEU A 46 -3.07 -22.59 6.78
C LEU A 46 -4.24 -23.04 7.66
N LEU A 47 -4.88 -22.12 8.39
CA LEU A 47 -6.08 -22.42 9.16
C LEU A 47 -7.23 -22.90 8.26
N ALA A 48 -7.41 -22.27 7.09
CA ALA A 48 -8.42 -22.68 6.12
C ALA A 48 -8.14 -24.10 5.58
N ILE A 49 -6.89 -24.43 5.27
CA ILE A 49 -6.51 -25.79 4.88
C ILE A 49 -6.79 -26.79 6.01
N ALA A 50 -6.47 -26.43 7.25
CA ALA A 50 -6.61 -27.34 8.39
C ALA A 50 -8.07 -27.59 8.82
N HIS A 51 -8.95 -26.60 8.70
CA HIS A 51 -10.30 -26.66 9.28
C HIS A 51 -11.44 -26.61 8.24
N LEU A 52 -11.18 -26.16 7.01
CA LEU A 52 -12.22 -25.97 5.99
C LEU A 52 -12.04 -26.88 4.77
N LYS A 53 -10.84 -27.38 4.51
CA LYS A 53 -10.60 -28.28 3.37
C LYS A 53 -11.31 -29.62 3.60
N ASP A 54 -12.07 -30.05 2.59
CA ASP A 54 -12.86 -31.29 2.60
C ASP A 54 -13.89 -31.34 3.76
N GLN A 55 -14.26 -30.18 4.32
CA GLN A 55 -15.29 -30.02 5.34
C GLN A 55 -16.50 -29.25 4.77
N SER A 56 -17.63 -29.31 5.46
CA SER A 56 -18.75 -28.41 5.19
C SER A 56 -18.39 -26.96 5.53
N ALA A 57 -19.11 -26.02 4.92
CA ALA A 57 -18.94 -24.60 5.17
C ALA A 57 -19.06 -24.25 6.66
N PHE A 58 -18.18 -23.37 7.14
CA PHE A 58 -18.28 -22.85 8.51
C PHE A 58 -19.13 -21.57 8.50
N VAL A 59 -20.34 -21.66 9.04
CA VAL A 59 -21.32 -20.57 9.06
C VAL A 59 -21.06 -19.65 10.25
N LEU A 60 -20.70 -18.38 9.99
CA LEU A 60 -20.56 -17.36 11.06
C LEU A 60 -21.87 -16.62 11.29
N TRP A 61 -22.58 -16.30 10.21
CA TRP A 61 -23.90 -15.68 10.25
C TRP A 61 -24.77 -16.35 9.20
N ASN A 62 -25.77 -17.10 9.67
CA ASN A 62 -26.75 -17.79 8.84
C ASN A 62 -27.27 -16.90 7.71
N ASN A 63 -27.13 -17.36 6.46
CA ASN A 63 -27.56 -16.70 5.23
C ASN A 63 -26.85 -15.37 4.89
N VAL A 64 -25.78 -15.00 5.59
CA VAL A 64 -25.02 -13.77 5.34
C VAL A 64 -23.54 -14.06 5.14
N PHE A 65 -22.92 -14.87 6.01
CA PHE A 65 -21.48 -15.09 5.99
C PHE A 65 -21.08 -16.51 6.35
N GLU A 66 -20.46 -17.19 5.38
CA GLU A 66 -19.98 -18.56 5.47
C GLU A 66 -18.56 -18.66 4.93
N LEU A 67 -17.71 -19.45 5.58
CA LEU A 67 -16.36 -19.71 5.12
C LEU A 67 -16.33 -21.04 4.37
N HIS A 68 -15.93 -20.95 3.11
CA HIS A 68 -15.73 -22.09 2.21
C HIS A 68 -14.25 -22.18 1.83
N TYR A 69 -13.71 -23.38 1.80
CA TYR A 69 -12.39 -23.61 1.23
C TYR A 69 -12.47 -23.63 -0.30
N LEU A 70 -11.75 -22.73 -0.96
CA LEU A 70 -11.72 -22.63 -2.42
C LEU A 70 -10.29 -22.44 -2.92
N GLU A 71 -9.87 -23.29 -3.86
CA GLU A 71 -8.60 -23.13 -4.57
C GLU A 71 -8.80 -22.25 -5.80
N ASN A 72 -8.32 -21.00 -5.74
CA ASN A 72 -8.33 -20.13 -6.91
C ASN A 72 -7.11 -20.38 -7.81
N ARG A 73 -7.30 -21.12 -8.92
CA ARG A 73 -6.25 -21.41 -9.91
C ARG A 73 -6.13 -20.35 -11.01
N GLY A 74 -6.99 -19.33 -11.02
CA GLY A 74 -7.02 -18.26 -12.03
C GLY A 74 -7.25 -16.88 -11.41
N ALA A 75 -7.71 -15.93 -12.24
CA ALA A 75 -8.16 -14.62 -11.80
C ALA A 75 -9.62 -14.67 -11.32
N ALA A 76 -10.19 -13.49 -11.05
CA ALA A 76 -11.64 -13.33 -10.89
C ALA A 76 -12.39 -13.96 -12.08
N PHE A 77 -13.55 -14.55 -11.79
CA PHE A 77 -14.41 -15.24 -12.77
C PHE A 77 -13.74 -16.42 -13.51
N GLY A 78 -12.64 -16.97 -12.97
CA GLY A 78 -11.96 -18.10 -13.59
C GLY A 78 -11.20 -17.76 -14.86
N ILE A 79 -10.89 -16.49 -15.13
CA ILE A 79 -10.09 -16.10 -16.30
C ILE A 79 -8.63 -16.53 -16.08
N PHE A 80 -7.94 -17.00 -17.13
CA PHE A 80 -6.53 -17.44 -17.09
C PHE A 80 -6.23 -18.54 -16.06
N GLN A 81 -7.06 -19.59 -15.99
CA GLN A 81 -6.82 -20.72 -15.09
C GLN A 81 -5.47 -21.41 -15.37
N ASN A 82 -4.84 -21.89 -14.31
CA ASN A 82 -3.57 -22.62 -14.32
C ASN A 82 -2.35 -21.82 -14.83
N GLN A 83 -2.52 -20.53 -15.14
CA GLN A 83 -1.43 -19.66 -15.61
C GLN A 83 -0.72 -18.96 -14.45
N ARG A 84 -0.19 -19.73 -13.48
CA ARG A 84 0.46 -19.18 -12.28
C ARG A 84 1.59 -18.20 -12.61
N TRP A 85 2.44 -18.56 -13.56
CA TRP A 85 3.59 -17.72 -13.95
C TRP A 85 3.17 -16.40 -14.59
N PHE A 86 2.06 -16.37 -15.32
CA PHE A 86 1.49 -15.15 -15.87
C PHE A 86 1.17 -14.14 -14.76
N PHE A 87 0.46 -14.58 -13.70
CA PHE A 87 0.14 -13.71 -12.57
C PHE A 87 1.38 -13.24 -11.81
N VAL A 88 2.36 -14.12 -11.57
CA VAL A 88 3.60 -13.74 -10.87
C VAL A 88 4.35 -12.64 -11.63
N ILE A 89 4.55 -12.82 -12.95
CA ILE A 89 5.22 -11.82 -13.79
C ILE A 89 4.43 -10.51 -13.77
N MET A 90 3.11 -10.58 -13.95
CA MET A 90 2.23 -9.42 -13.95
C MET A 90 2.28 -8.65 -12.62
N THR A 91 2.25 -9.35 -11.48
CA THR A 91 2.38 -8.73 -10.15
C THR A 91 3.72 -8.01 -10.00
N VAL A 92 4.83 -8.62 -10.42
CA VAL A 92 6.16 -7.98 -10.37
C VAL A 92 6.17 -6.71 -11.23
N VAL A 93 5.66 -6.77 -12.47
CA VAL A 93 5.58 -5.62 -13.37
C VAL A 93 4.76 -4.48 -12.76
N ILE A 94 3.57 -4.78 -12.22
CA ILE A 94 2.71 -3.78 -11.58
C ILE A 94 3.39 -3.16 -10.37
N LEU A 95 4.04 -3.96 -9.51
CA LEU A 95 4.76 -3.45 -8.35
C LEU A 95 5.88 -2.48 -8.75
N VAL A 96 6.63 -2.79 -9.81
CA VAL A 96 7.68 -1.89 -10.33
C VAL A 96 7.07 -0.58 -10.83
N ILE A 97 5.99 -0.64 -11.62
CA ILE A 97 5.30 0.54 -12.15
C ILE A 97 4.75 1.42 -11.04
N VAL A 98 4.03 0.82 -10.08
CA VAL A 98 3.47 1.54 -8.92
C VAL A 98 4.58 2.16 -8.08
N SER A 99 5.66 1.43 -7.81
CA SER A 99 6.80 1.96 -7.04
C SER A 99 7.48 3.14 -7.76
N TRP A 100 7.65 3.03 -9.08
CA TRP A 100 8.20 4.11 -9.90
C TRP A 100 7.30 5.35 -9.90
N PHE A 101 5.99 5.16 -10.08
CA PHE A 101 5.01 6.25 -10.10
C PHE A 101 4.95 6.95 -8.73
N TYR A 102 4.86 6.19 -7.65
CA TYR A 102 4.82 6.71 -6.28
C TYR A 102 6.09 7.51 -5.93
N GLY A 103 7.26 7.11 -6.45
CA GLY A 103 8.49 7.89 -6.31
C GLY A 103 8.50 9.22 -7.07
N ARG A 104 7.60 9.41 -8.05
CA ARG A 104 7.49 10.61 -8.90
C ARG A 104 6.36 11.56 -8.48
N THR A 105 5.35 11.09 -7.77
CA THR A 105 4.25 11.94 -7.30
C THR A 105 4.75 12.92 -6.22
N PRO A 106 4.60 14.24 -6.39
CA PRO A 106 4.88 15.18 -5.31
C PRO A 106 3.90 14.94 -4.17
N VAL A 107 4.42 14.85 -2.95
CA VAL A 107 3.58 14.80 -1.75
C VAL A 107 3.13 16.23 -1.48
N GLU A 108 1.96 16.60 -1.99
CA GLU A 108 1.30 17.85 -1.60
C GLU A 108 1.08 17.80 -0.08
N LYS A 109 1.63 18.78 0.64
CA LYS A 109 1.27 19.00 2.04
C LYS A 109 0.11 19.98 2.01
N ASP A 110 -1.05 19.59 2.52
CA ASP A 110 -2.12 20.55 2.79
C ASP A 110 -1.60 21.55 3.82
N ILE A 111 -1.22 22.74 3.37
CA ILE A 111 -0.91 23.86 4.24
C ILE A 111 -2.26 24.29 4.82
N CYS A 112 -2.59 23.78 6.00
CA CYS A 112 -3.70 24.30 6.78
C CYS A 112 -3.38 25.77 7.08
N HIS A 113 -4.04 26.67 6.37
CA HIS A 113 -4.11 28.09 6.71
C HIS A 113 -4.88 28.19 8.03
N SER A 114 -4.20 28.02 9.16
CA SER A 114 -4.63 28.63 10.41
C SER A 114 -4.04 30.04 10.45
N GLU A 115 -4.53 30.91 9.58
CA GLU A 115 -4.50 32.34 9.91
C GLU A 115 -5.84 32.65 10.57
N SER A 116 -5.75 32.66 11.90
CA SER A 116 -6.53 33.47 12.82
C SER A 116 -7.30 34.62 12.18
N VAL A 117 -8.62 34.59 12.34
CA VAL A 117 -9.44 35.80 12.56
C VAL A 117 -9.98 35.72 13.97
#